data_AF-A0AAV3SQJ0-F1
#
_entry.id   AF-A0AAV3SQJ0-F1
#
_cell.length_a   1.000
_cell.length_b   1.000
_cell.length_c   1.000
_cell.angle_alpha   90.00
_cell.angle_beta   90.00
_cell.angle_gamma   90.00
#
_symmetry.space_group_name_H-M   'P 1'
#
loop_
_entity.id
_entity.type
_entity.pdbx_description
1 polymer ?
#
loop_
_entity_poly.entity_id
_entity_poly.type
_entity_poly.pdbx_seq_one_letter_code
_entity_poly.pdbx_strand_id
1 'polypeptide(L)'
;MPSQATRTRTTVDITELGFDADDVDVSVAVDEHDDGTIVEVEHDSEAWTLTFNEYGELQNTPSRSPPRWLGPAIKKAAPGLRVC
;
A
#
# COMPACT_ATOMS: atom_id res chain seq x y z
N MET A 1 -9.54 -14.00 22.32
CA MET A 1 -8.15 -14.08 21.82
C MET A 1 -7.82 -12.71 21.27
N PRO A 2 -6.65 -12.11 21.52
CA PRO A 2 -6.32 -10.86 20.84
C PRO A 2 -6.10 -11.21 19.36
N SER A 3 -6.99 -10.75 18.49
CA SER A 3 -6.77 -10.77 17.04
C SER A 3 -5.52 -9.94 16.78
N GLN A 4 -4.39 -10.64 16.62
CA GLN A 4 -3.12 -9.99 16.41
C GLN A 4 -3.11 -9.51 14.96
N ALA A 5 -3.42 -8.23 14.75
CA ALA A 5 -3.26 -7.61 13.45
C ALA A 5 -1.82 -7.84 12.99
N THR A 6 -1.66 -8.46 11.82
CA THR A 6 -0.33 -8.71 11.27
C THR A 6 0.07 -7.47 10.51
N ARG A 7 0.98 -6.69 11.09
CA ARG A 7 1.56 -5.51 10.45
C ARG A 7 2.88 -5.86 9.80
N THR A 8 2.93 -5.77 8.48
CA THR A 8 4.14 -5.97 7.68
C THR A 8 4.54 -4.65 7.04
N ARG A 9 5.81 -4.24 7.17
CA ARG A 9 6.33 -3.04 6.50
C ARG A 9 7.39 -3.43 5.48
N THR A 10 7.23 -2.96 4.26
CA THR A 10 8.11 -3.24 3.11
C THR A 10 8.52 -1.93 2.46
N THR A 11 9.82 -1.76 2.23
CA THR A 11 10.32 -0.65 1.40
C THR A 11 10.36 -1.10 -0.05
N VAL A 12 9.78 -0.30 -0.95
CA VAL A 12 9.69 -0.55 -2.38
C VAL A 12 10.46 0.53 -3.11
N ASP A 13 11.44 0.11 -3.89
CA ASP A 13 12.12 0.98 -4.84
C ASP A 13 11.22 1.20 -6.08
N ILE A 14 10.83 2.45 -6.34
CA ILE A 14 9.96 2.81 -7.48
C ILE A 14 10.72 2.98 -8.80
N THR A 15 12.05 3.09 -8.78
CA THR A 15 12.86 3.08 -10.01
C THR A 15 12.86 1.70 -10.64
N GLU A 16 12.82 0.64 -9.82
CA GLU A 16 12.62 -0.74 -10.29
C GLU A 16 11.25 -0.94 -10.97
N LEU A 17 10.29 -0.04 -10.70
CA LEU A 17 8.98 -0.02 -11.34
C LEU A 17 8.96 0.86 -12.60
N GLY A 18 10.08 1.48 -12.96
CA GLY A 18 10.21 2.35 -14.13
C GLY A 18 9.72 3.78 -13.94
N PHE A 19 9.64 4.25 -12.69
CA PHE A 19 9.31 5.64 -12.37
C PHE A 19 10.56 6.41 -11.96
N ASP A 20 10.86 7.50 -12.66
CA ASP A 20 11.84 8.49 -12.22
C ASP A 20 11.19 9.39 -11.17
N ALA A 21 11.67 9.28 -9.93
CA ALA A 21 11.29 10.14 -8.81
C ALA A 21 12.56 10.60 -8.08
N ASP A 22 12.52 11.80 -7.51
CA ASP A 22 13.63 12.36 -6.72
C ASP A 22 13.98 11.48 -5.50
N ASP A 23 12.96 10.82 -4.92
CA ASP A 23 13.10 9.83 -3.86
C ASP A 23 12.63 8.46 -4.34
N VAL A 24 13.51 7.47 -4.24
CA VAL A 24 13.30 6.14 -4.81
C VAL A 24 12.61 5.16 -3.86
N ASP A 25 12.73 5.41 -2.55
CA ASP A 25 12.26 4.50 -1.51
C ASP A 25 10.85 4.87 -1.01
N VAL A 26 9.88 4.02 -1.32
CA VAL A 26 8.51 4.12 -0.82
C VAL A 26 8.32 3.11 0.32
N SER A 27 7.83 3.57 1.48
CA SER A 27 7.48 2.67 2.57
C SER A 27 6.02 2.24 2.44
N VAL A 28 5.78 0.93 2.33
CA VAL A 28 4.43 0.35 2.29
C VAL A 28 4.23 -0.49 3.55
N ALA A 29 3.33 -0.06 4.42
CA ALA A 29 2.84 -0.84 5.55
C ALA A 29 1.51 -1.51 5.18
N VAL A 30 1.40 -2.79 5.47
CA VAL A 30 0.22 -3.62 5.26
C VAL A 30 -0.20 -4.14 6.61
N ASP A 31 -1.38 -3.72 7.05
CA ASP A 31 -2.01 -4.12 8.30
C ASP A 31 -3.20 -5.04 7.97
N GLU A 32 -3.00 -6.34 8.20
CA GLU A 32 -4.02 -7.36 7.97
C GLU A 32 -4.86 -7.56 9.23
N HIS A 33 -6.18 -7.43 9.07
CA HIS A 33 -7.21 -7.60 10.09
C HIS A 33 -8.20 -8.69 9.66
N ASP A 34 -8.97 -9.22 10.62
CA ASP A 34 -10.02 -10.22 10.34
C ASP A 34 -11.08 -9.67 9.36
N ASP A 35 -11.36 -8.36 9.41
CA ASP A 35 -12.40 -7.69 8.60
C ASP A 35 -11.86 -7.06 7.30
N GLY A 36 -10.54 -7.16 7.02
CA GLY A 36 -9.93 -6.58 5.82
C GLY A 36 -8.46 -6.21 5.97
N THR A 37 -7.95 -5.42 5.02
CA THR A 37 -6.53 -5.03 4.98
C THR A 37 -6.41 -3.53 4.82
N ILE A 38 -5.61 -2.90 5.67
CA ILE A 38 -5.27 -1.48 5.55
C ILE A 38 -3.85 -1.40 4.98
N VAL A 39 -3.68 -0.61 3.93
CA VAL A 39 -2.36 -0.35 3.35
C VAL A 39 -2.05 1.13 3.50
N GLU A 40 -0.98 1.43 4.23
CA GLU A 40 -0.44 2.77 4.38
C GLU A 40 0.82 2.86 3.52
N VAL A 41 0.85 3.84 2.62
CA VAL A 41 2.01 4.10 1.77
C VAL A 41 2.55 5.47 2.10
N GLU A 42 3.81 5.54 2.50
CA GLU A 42 4.51 6.76 2.85
C GLU A 42 5.65 7.00 1.86
N HIS A 43 5.72 8.21 1.30
CA HIS A 43 6.79 8.65 0.42
C HIS A 43 7.08 10.13 0.69
N ASP A 44 8.36 10.44 0.95
CA ASP A 44 8.81 11.75 1.41
C ASP A 44 7.96 12.28 2.59
N SER A 45 7.14 13.30 2.37
CA SER A 45 6.27 13.95 3.34
C SER A 45 4.78 13.63 3.16
N GLU A 46 4.45 12.76 2.20
CA GLU A 46 3.08 12.40 1.85
C GLU A 46 2.77 10.95 2.23
N ALA A 47 1.51 10.73 2.63
CA ALA A 47 1.01 9.41 2.96
C ALA A 47 -0.35 9.16 2.29
N TRP A 48 -0.53 7.95 1.77
CA TRP A 48 -1.78 7.46 1.19
C TRP A 48 -2.23 6.22 1.92
N THR A 49 -3.47 6.24 2.42
CA THR A 49 -4.09 5.08 3.06
C THR A 49 -5.14 4.48 2.14
N LEU A 50 -5.05 3.17 1.92
CA LEU A 50 -6.02 2.38 1.18
C LEU A 50 -6.62 1.34 2.13
N THR A 51 -7.91 1.07 1.96
CA THR A 51 -8.60 0.03 2.72
C THR A 51 -9.17 -0.99 1.77
N PHE A 52 -8.87 -2.26 2.00
CA PHE A 52 -9.35 -3.41 1.27
C PHE A 52 -10.27 -4.23 2.16
N ASN A 53 -11.29 -4.85 1.58
CA ASN A 53 -12.13 -5.82 2.29
C ASN A 53 -11.39 -7.16 2.50
N GLU A 54 -12.02 -8.09 3.21
CA GLU A 54 -11.54 -9.46 3.44
C GLU A 54 -11.22 -10.25 2.15
N TYR A 55 -11.79 -9.84 1.01
CA TYR A 55 -11.55 -10.44 -0.31
C TYR A 55 -10.40 -9.78 -1.07
N GLY A 56 -9.70 -8.82 -0.45
CA GLY A 56 -8.61 -8.06 -1.06
C GLY A 56 -9.08 -7.02 -2.09
N GLU A 57 -10.36 -6.65 -2.09
CA GLU A 57 -10.92 -5.65 -3.00
C GLU A 57 -10.88 -4.25 -2.38
N LEU A 58 -10.48 -3.26 -3.17
CA LEU A 58 -10.35 -1.89 -2.72
C LEU A 58 -11.72 -1.30 -2.35
N GLN A 59 -11.91 -0.98 -1.08
CA GLN A 59 -13.11 -0.30 -0.57
C GLN A 59 -12.95 1.21 -0.51
N ASN A 60 -11.76 1.69 -0.11
CA ASN A 60 -11.51 3.10 0.09
C ASN A 60 -10.20 3.53 -0.56
N THR A 61 -10.30 4.52 -1.44
CA THR A 61 -9.16 5.17 -2.10
C THR A 61 -8.77 6.43 -1.33
N PRO A 62 -7.48 6.83 -1.37
CA PRO A 62 -7.05 8.08 -0.77
C PRO A 62 -7.80 9.27 -1.37
N SER A 63 -8.10 10.27 -0.54
CA SER A 63 -8.87 11.45 -0.91
C SER A 63 -8.16 12.39 -1.89
N ARG A 64 -6.86 12.18 -2.11
CA ARG A 64 -6.01 12.93 -3.04
C ARG A 64 -5.65 12.05 -4.21
N SER A 65 -5.46 12.66 -5.38
CA SER A 65 -4.99 11.97 -6.59
C SER A 65 -3.71 11.20 -6.28
N PRO A 66 -3.74 9.86 -6.28
CA PRO A 66 -2.56 9.09 -5.97
C PRO A 66 -1.53 9.20 -7.10
N PRO A 67 -0.23 9.14 -6.79
CA PRO A 67 0.80 9.08 -7.81
C PRO A 67 0.69 7.77 -8.61
N ARG A 68 1.13 7.81 -9.88
CA ARG A 68 0.99 6.68 -10.81
C ARG A 68 1.75 5.42 -10.37
N TRP A 69 2.78 5.59 -9.52
CA TRP A 69 3.56 4.50 -8.96
C TRP A 69 2.87 3.79 -7.77
N LEU A 70 1.81 4.37 -7.18
CA LEU A 70 1.18 3.86 -5.95
C LEU A 70 0.61 2.44 -6.14
N GLY A 71 -0.19 2.23 -7.17
CA GLY A 71 -0.77 0.91 -7.45
C GLY A 71 0.30 -0.17 -7.69
N PRO A 72 1.30 0.06 -8.56
CA PRO A 72 2.44 -0.82 -8.74
C PRO A 72 3.22 -1.11 -7.45
N ALA A 73 3.46 -0.10 -6.60
CA ALA A 73 4.18 -0.28 -5.34
C ALA A 73 3.41 -1.18 -4.36
N ILE A 74 2.10 -0.97 -4.22
CA ILE A 74 1.23 -1.82 -3.38
C ILE A 74 1.20 -3.23 -3.93
N LYS A 75 1.07 -3.42 -5.25
CA LYS A 75 1.07 -4.74 -5.87
C LYS A 75 2.38 -5.50 -5.65
N LYS A 76 3.51 -4.79 -5.57
CA LYS A 76 4.82 -5.38 -5.26
C LYS A 76 4.94 -5.75 -3.79
N ALA A 77 4.47 -4.90 -2.88
CA ALA A 77 4.49 -5.15 -1.44
C ALA A 77 3.44 -6.20 -0.98
N ALA A 78 2.29 -6.23 -1.64
CA ALA A 78 1.13 -7.06 -1.32
C ALA A 78 0.46 -7.60 -2.61
N PRO A 79 1.05 -8.61 -3.27
CA PRO A 79 0.56 -9.13 -4.55
C PRO A 79 -0.82 -9.80 -4.46
N GLY A 80 -1.30 -10.11 -3.25
CA GLY A 80 -2.64 -10.66 -3.02
C GLY A 80 -3.78 -9.63 -3.10
N LEU A 81 -3.48 -8.34 -3.04
CA LEU A 81 -4.49 -7.28 -3.07
C LEU A 81 -4.85 -6.89 -4.51
N ARG A 82 -6.15 -6.72 -4.76
CA ARG A 82 -6.70 -6.31 -6.05
C ARG A 82 -6.75 -4.78 -6.12
N VAL A 83 -5.66 -4.20 -6.62
CA VAL A 83 -5.60 -2.79 -6.99
C VAL A 83 -5.90 -2.70 -8.50
N CYS A 84 -7.05 -2.14 -8.86
CA CYS A 84 -7.48 -1.95 -10.26
C CYS A 84 -6.86 -0.69 -10.88
#